data_AF-A0A1Q2KUP3-F1
#
_entry.id   AF-A0A1Q2KUP3-F1
#
_cell.length_a   1.000
_cell.length_b   1.000
_cell.length_c   1.000
_cell.angle_alpha   90.00
_cell.angle_beta   90.00
_cell.angle_gamma   90.00
#
_symmetry.space_group_name_H-M   'P 1'
#
loop_
_entity.id
_entity.type
_entity.pdbx_description
1 polymer ?
#
loop_
_entity_poly.entity_id
_entity_poly.type
_entity_poly.pdbx_seq_one_letter_code
_entity_poly.pdbx_strand_id
1 'polypeptide(L)'
;MQTFLAAPVALDKTSLFVHGHEWLLILAILTLAFSVLLRSRLVFGLQFLFLAAVFTVFITGEEAVGGPVPVMLYASLLGVQVLLSLYTAYKMKKLLDESYTRVLRKIHKLP
;
A
#
# COMPACT_ATOMS: atom_id res chain seq x y z
N MET A 1 19.91 -26.37 37.23
CA MET A 1 20.56 -25.08 36.90
C MET A 1 20.91 -25.13 35.42
N GLN A 2 20.25 -24.30 34.61
CA GLN A 2 20.52 -23.83 33.21
C GLN A 2 21.32 -24.76 32.26
N THR A 3 20.91 -25.03 31.02
CA THR A 3 20.69 -24.03 29.95
C THR A 3 19.77 -24.55 28.84
N PHE A 4 18.64 -23.87 28.61
CA PHE A 4 17.91 -23.93 27.35
C PHE A 4 18.73 -23.17 26.31
N LEU A 5 19.46 -23.90 25.46
CA LEU A 5 20.08 -23.33 24.26
C LEU A 5 18.96 -22.98 23.29
N ALA A 6 18.51 -21.73 23.34
CA ALA A 6 17.71 -21.14 22.29
C ALA A 6 18.56 -21.18 21.00
N ALA A 7 18.19 -22.08 20.08
CA ALA A 7 18.69 -22.03 18.72
C ALA A 7 18.47 -20.60 18.21
N PRO A 8 19.51 -19.92 17.67
CA PRO A 8 19.29 -18.66 17.01
C PRO A 8 18.33 -18.94 15.85
N VAL A 9 17.10 -18.43 15.97
CA VAL A 9 16.16 -18.39 14.85
C VAL A 9 16.88 -17.57 13.80
N ALA A 10 17.50 -18.26 12.85
CA ALA A 10 18.02 -17.66 11.65
C ALA A 10 16.81 -17.05 10.96
N LEU A 11 16.59 -15.76 11.21
CA LEU A 11 15.68 -14.91 10.44
C LEU A 11 16.21 -14.96 9.02
N ASP A 12 15.64 -15.90 8.27
CA ASP A 12 15.94 -16.14 6.87
C ASP A 12 15.51 -14.87 6.12
N LYS A 13 16.48 -13.96 5.95
CA LYS A 13 16.24 -12.64 5.36
C LYS A 13 15.73 -12.74 3.93
N THR A 14 15.80 -13.90 3.30
CA THR A 14 15.22 -14.20 2.00
C THR A 14 13.70 -14.39 2.08
N SER A 15 13.17 -15.08 3.09
CA SER A 15 11.71 -15.34 3.17
C SER A 15 10.90 -14.10 3.54
N LEU A 16 11.46 -13.23 4.38
CA LEU A 16 10.83 -11.97 4.79
C LEU A 16 10.72 -10.97 3.64
N PHE A 17 11.58 -11.08 2.63
CA PHE A 17 11.51 -10.28 1.41
C PHE A 17 10.51 -10.87 0.42
N VAL A 18 10.58 -12.18 0.14
CA VAL A 18 9.64 -12.87 -0.76
C VAL A 18 8.18 -12.67 -0.32
N HIS A 19 7.86 -12.72 0.98
CA HIS A 19 6.52 -12.40 1.51
C HIS A 19 6.27 -10.91 1.77
N GLY A 20 7.30 -10.07 1.82
CA GLY A 20 7.15 -8.63 2.04
C GLY A 20 6.43 -7.95 0.87
N HIS A 21 6.72 -8.38 -0.36
CA HIS A 21 6.21 -7.80 -1.60
C HIS A 21 4.68 -7.97 -1.76
N GLU A 22 4.15 -9.08 -1.23
CA GLU A 22 2.71 -9.38 -1.25
C GLU A 22 1.90 -8.29 -0.53
N TRP A 23 2.40 -7.79 0.61
CA TRP A 23 1.76 -6.70 1.35
C TRP A 23 1.72 -5.39 0.57
N LEU A 24 2.79 -5.07 -0.15
CA LEU A 24 2.86 -3.87 -0.99
C LEU A 24 1.86 -3.97 -2.15
N LEU A 25 1.73 -5.15 -2.76
CA LEU A 25 0.73 -5.43 -3.79
C LEU A 25 -0.70 -5.36 -3.25
N ILE A 26 -0.98 -5.96 -2.09
CA ILE A 26 -2.30 -5.89 -1.45
C ILE A 26 -2.69 -4.44 -1.17
N LEU A 27 -1.79 -3.66 -0.57
CA LEU A 27 -1.99 -2.23 -0.32
C LEU A 27 -2.23 -1.46 -1.63
N ALA A 28 -1.46 -1.75 -2.68
CA ALA A 28 -1.62 -1.12 -3.98
C ALA A 28 -2.99 -1.40 -4.61
N ILE A 29 -3.45 -2.66 -4.59
CA ILE A 29 -4.76 -3.07 -5.11
C ILE A 29 -5.88 -2.40 -4.30
N LEU A 30 -5.77 -2.38 -2.97
CA LEU A 30 -6.76 -1.75 -2.11
C LEU A 30 -6.87 -0.24 -2.39
N THR A 31 -5.74 0.43 -2.56
CA THR A 31 -5.67 1.86 -2.88
C THR A 31 -6.22 2.14 -4.28
N LEU A 32 -6.00 1.23 -5.23
CA LEU A 32 -6.60 1.28 -6.56
C LEU A 32 -8.12 1.19 -6.48
N ALA A 33 -8.67 0.22 -5.74
CA ALA A 33 -10.11 0.09 -5.54
C ALA A 33 -10.73 1.35 -4.92
N PHE A 34 -10.07 1.93 -3.91
CA PHE A 34 -10.51 3.21 -3.33
C PHE A 34 -10.40 4.38 -4.31
N SER A 35 -9.39 4.42 -5.18
CA SER A 35 -9.27 5.47 -6.20
C SER A 35 -10.44 5.46 -7.19
N VAL A 36 -10.95 4.27 -7.53
CA VAL A 36 -12.16 4.08 -8.36
C VAL A 36 -13.40 4.58 -7.62
N LEU A 37 -13.55 4.23 -6.34
CA LEU A 37 -14.64 4.71 -5.48
C LEU A 37 -14.65 6.24 -5.35
N LEU A 38 -13.48 6.84 -5.18
CA LEU A 38 -13.29 8.30 -5.14
C LEU A 38 -13.53 8.97 -6.50
N ARG A 39 -13.65 8.20 -7.59
CA ARG A 39 -13.70 8.68 -8.99
C ARG A 39 -12.56 9.65 -9.31
N SER A 40 -11.41 9.50 -8.64
CA SER A 40 -10.29 10.41 -8.77
C SER A 40 -9.34 9.92 -9.84
N ARG A 41 -9.41 10.52 -11.03
CA ARG A 41 -8.53 10.18 -12.18
C ARG A 41 -7.04 10.34 -11.85
N LEU A 42 -6.71 11.33 -11.01
CA LEU A 42 -5.32 11.59 -10.59
C LEU A 42 -4.76 10.48 -9.70
N VAL A 43 -5.51 10.09 -8.66
CA VAL A 43 -5.08 9.02 -7.73
C VAL A 43 -5.04 7.69 -8.47
N PHE A 44 -6.01 7.43 -9.34
CA PHE A 44 -6.03 6.24 -10.19
C PHE A 44 -4.80 6.18 -11.11
N GLY A 45 -4.48 7.27 -11.81
CA GLY A 45 -3.30 7.33 -12.69
C GLY A 45 -1.99 7.14 -11.94
N LEU A 46 -1.84 7.77 -10.77
CA LEU A 46 -0.66 7.58 -9.91
C LEU A 46 -0.54 6.13 -9.41
N GLN A 47 -1.63 5.52 -8.96
CA GLN A 47 -1.62 4.13 -8.50
C GLN A 47 -1.34 3.14 -9.63
N PHE A 48 -1.86 3.42 -10.84
CA PHE A 48 -1.59 2.63 -12.03
C PHE A 48 -0.11 2.69 -12.45
N LEU A 49 0.47 3.90 -12.47
CA LEU A 49 1.89 4.09 -12.73
C LEU A 49 2.75 3.41 -11.65
N PHE A 50 2.36 3.50 -10.38
CA PHE A 50 3.03 2.82 -9.29
C PHE A 50 3.01 1.31 -9.48
N LEU A 51 1.86 0.72 -9.78
CA LEU A 51 1.74 -0.71 -10.08
C LEU A 51 2.59 -1.11 -11.28
N ALA A 52 2.60 -0.34 -12.36
CA ALA A 52 3.45 -0.61 -13.51
C ALA A 52 4.95 -0.56 -13.16
N ALA A 53 5.36 0.40 -12.33
CA ALA A 53 6.74 0.51 -11.83
C ALA A 53 7.11 -0.67 -10.92
N VAL A 54 6.21 -1.08 -10.03
CA VAL A 54 6.36 -2.28 -9.19
C VAL A 54 6.51 -3.51 -10.09
N PHE A 55 5.60 -3.75 -11.01
CA PHE A 55 5.67 -4.92 -11.90
C PHE A 55 6.95 -4.94 -12.75
N THR A 56 7.40 -3.81 -13.28
CA THR A 56 8.67 -3.75 -14.03
C THR A 56 9.88 -3.95 -13.13
N VAL A 57 9.91 -3.39 -11.93
CA VAL A 57 11.04 -3.61 -11.00
C VAL A 57 11.07 -5.06 -10.49
N PHE A 58 9.93 -5.68 -10.24
CA PHE A 58 9.87 -7.06 -9.75
C PHE A 58 10.07 -8.09 -10.86
N ILE A 59 9.38 -7.97 -12.00
CA ILE A 59 9.50 -8.92 -13.12
C ILE A 59 10.86 -8.78 -13.80
N THR A 60 11.24 -7.55 -14.20
CA THR A 60 12.49 -7.34 -14.93
C THR A 60 13.71 -7.28 -14.01
N GLY A 61 13.54 -6.92 -12.73
CA GLY A 61 14.64 -6.87 -11.76
C GLY A 61 15.08 -8.23 -11.25
N GLU A 62 14.16 -9.19 -11.06
CA GLU A 62 14.53 -10.58 -10.76
C GLU A 62 15.29 -11.23 -11.93
N GLU A 63 14.86 -10.98 -13.18
CA GLU A 63 15.49 -11.55 -14.37
C GLU A 63 16.82 -10.86 -14.77
N ALA A 64 16.94 -9.54 -14.61
CA ALA A 64 18.10 -8.79 -15.11
C ALA A 64 19.25 -8.63 -14.11
N VAL A 65 18.99 -8.70 -12.79
CA VAL A 65 19.99 -8.39 -11.76
C VAL A 65 20.58 -9.65 -11.11
N GLY A 66 19.97 -10.83 -11.30
CA GLY A 66 20.46 -12.10 -10.74
C GLY A 66 20.59 -12.07 -9.21
N GLY A 67 19.80 -11.23 -8.54
CA GLY A 67 19.91 -10.96 -7.10
C GLY A 67 18.72 -10.18 -6.57
N PRO A 68 18.55 -10.12 -5.22
CA PRO A 68 17.38 -9.53 -4.58
C PRO A 68 17.28 -8.03 -4.88
N VAL A 69 16.04 -7.55 -5.13
CA VAL A 69 15.72 -6.14 -5.34
C VAL A 69 16.39 -5.28 -4.25
N PRO A 70 17.09 -4.18 -4.60
CA PRO A 70 17.75 -3.33 -3.62
C PRO A 70 16.78 -2.85 -2.53
N VAL A 71 17.12 -3.12 -1.26
CA VAL A 71 16.29 -2.79 -0.10
C VAL A 71 15.87 -1.33 -0.08
N MET A 72 16.73 -0.41 -0.54
CA MET A 72 16.43 1.03 -0.63
C MET A 72 15.31 1.34 -1.64
N LEU A 73 15.27 0.64 -2.78
CA LEU A 73 14.19 0.82 -3.76
C LEU A 73 12.87 0.32 -3.19
N TYR A 74 12.89 -0.84 -2.54
CA TYR A 74 11.71 -1.38 -1.88
C TYR A 74 11.17 -0.43 -0.79
N ALA A 75 12.05 0.09 0.07
CA ALA A 75 11.66 1.06 1.11
C ALA A 75 11.07 2.35 0.52
N SER A 76 11.61 2.82 -0.60
CA SER A 76 11.11 4.00 -1.30
C SER A 76 9.71 3.76 -1.89
N LEU A 77 9.50 2.61 -2.56
CA LEU A 77 8.21 2.21 -3.09
C LEU A 77 7.16 2.07 -1.98
N LEU A 78 7.54 1.43 -0.87
CA LEU A 78 6.67 1.28 0.29
C LEU A 78 6.31 2.63 0.91
N GLY A 79 7.26 3.55 1.04
CA GLY A 79 7.01 4.91 1.52
C GLY A 79 6.01 5.67 0.63
N VAL A 80 6.19 5.59 -0.69
CA VAL A 80 5.24 6.19 -1.65
C VAL A 80 3.85 5.56 -1.53
N GLN A 81 3.77 4.22 -1.40
CA GLN A 81 2.50 3.53 -1.26
C GLN A 81 1.76 3.92 0.02
N VAL A 82 2.47 4.05 1.14
CA VAL A 82 1.90 4.47 2.43
C VAL A 82 1.36 5.90 2.32
N LEU A 83 2.11 6.82 1.70
CA LEU A 83 1.65 8.20 1.48
C LEU A 83 0.39 8.25 0.60
N LEU A 84 0.36 7.46 -0.48
CA LEU A 84 -0.81 7.39 -1.36
C LEU A 84 -2.04 6.82 -0.63
N SER A 85 -1.82 5.80 0.20
CA SER A 85 -2.87 5.18 1.02
C SER A 85 -3.44 6.17 2.04
N LEU A 86 -2.58 6.90 2.76
CA LEU A 86 -2.99 7.94 3.72
C LEU A 86 -3.77 9.07 3.05
N TYR A 87 -3.31 9.55 1.89
CA TYR A 87 -4.00 10.57 1.13
C TYR A 87 -5.40 10.10 0.70
N THR A 88 -5.49 8.87 0.21
CA THR A 88 -6.74 8.26 -0.24
C THR A 88 -7.71 8.10 0.93
N ALA A 89 -7.24 7.62 2.09
CA ALA A 89 -8.03 7.51 3.31
C ALA A 89 -8.53 8.88 3.81
N TYR A 90 -7.68 9.91 3.80
CA TYR A 90 -8.07 11.27 4.17
C TYR A 90 -9.16 11.83 3.25
N LYS A 91 -9.02 11.65 1.93
CA LYS A 91 -10.03 12.06 0.94
C LYS A 91 -11.35 11.31 1.14
N MET A 92 -11.29 10.00 1.40
CA MET A 92 -12.46 9.17 1.66
C MET A 92 -13.20 9.64 2.92
N LYS A 93 -12.47 9.89 4.01
CA LYS A 93 -13.03 10.43 5.25
C LYS A 93 -13.73 11.77 5.02
N LYS A 94 -13.09 12.70 4.29
CA LYS A 94 -13.69 14.00 3.99
C LYS A 94 -15.01 13.86 3.23
N LEU A 95 -15.06 13.00 2.21
CA LEU A 95 -16.29 12.75 1.46
C LEU A 95 -17.38 12.09 2.30
N LEU A 96 -16.99 11.21 3.22
CA LEU A 96 -17.91 10.59 4.17
C LEU A 96 -18.49 11.63 5.13
N ASP A 97 -17.66 12.51 5.69
CA ASP A 97 -18.07 13.60 6.59
C ASP A 97 -19.03 14.57 5.87
N GLU A 98 -18.73 14.94 4.62
CA GLU A 98 -19.60 15.79 3.78
C GLU A 98 -20.93 15.11 3.44
N SER A 99 -20.91 13.80 3.17
CA SER A 99 -22.11 13.02 2.86
C SER A 99 -22.97 12.84 4.10
N TYR A 100 -22.36 12.53 5.24
CA TYR A 100 -23.01 12.44 6.53
C TYR A 100 -23.69 13.76 6.90
N THR A 101 -23.00 14.89 6.75
CA THR A 101 -23.55 16.21 7.03
C THR A 101 -24.73 16.55 6.11
N ARG A 102 -24.69 16.14 4.83
CA ARG A 102 -25.81 16.30 3.88
C ARG A 102 -27.01 15.45 4.26
N VAL A 103 -26.78 14.20 4.65
CA VAL A 103 -27.84 13.30 5.12
C VAL A 103 -28.44 13.82 6.42
N LEU A 104 -27.62 14.25 7.38
CA LEU A 104 -28.07 14.86 8.63
C LEU A 104 -28.94 16.09 8.36
N ARG A 105 -28.52 17.00 7.47
CA ARG A 105 -29.36 18.16 7.06
C ARG A 105 -30.70 17.76 6.46
N LYS A 106 -30.74 16.69 5.64
CA LYS A 106 -31.99 16.20 5.04
C LYS A 106 -32.92 15.51 6.04
N ILE A 107 -32.35 14.74 6.97
CA ILE A 107 -33.10 14.02 8.01
C ILE A 107 -33.59 14.99 9.08
N HIS A 108 -32.73 15.90 9.54
CA HIS A 108 -33.09 16.76 10.65
C HIS A 108 -34.03 17.90 10.27
N LYS A 109 -34.04 18.40 9.01
CA LYS A 109 -34.90 19.54 8.57
C LYS A 109 -35.26 20.47 9.74
N LEU A 110 -34.25 20.85 10.52
CA LEU A 110 -34.43 21.87 11.54
C LEU A 110 -34.43 23.17 10.74
N PRO A 111 -35.42 24.04 11.00
CA PRO A 111 -35.69 25.24 10.20
C PRO A 111 -34.45 26.09 9.95
#